data_AF-A0A537UX00-F1
#
_entry.id   AF-A0A537UX00-F1
#
_cell.length_a   1.000
_cell.length_b   1.000
_cell.length_c   1.000
_cell.angle_alpha   90.00
_cell.angle_beta   90.00
_cell.angle_gamma   90.00
#
_symmetry.space_group_name_H-M   'P 1'
#
loop_
_entity.id
_entity.type
_entity.pdbx_description
1 polymer ?
#
loop_
_entity_poly.entity_id
_entity_poly.type
_entity_poly.pdbx_seq_one_letter_code
_entity_poly.pdbx_strand_id
1 'polypeptide(L)'
;MTWNFKLIGHHLLDGFGGMGEGMSIQIAPDGRRILWLAHESAPKNFTAVDVSDPRKPKVVVQTDLPQAHMRSNSLETCGNIMAVAYQTQKKGLQPAGMELFDISVPEKPRSISFFDCSGATSRGVHQLWF
;
A
#
# COMPACT_ATOMS: atom_id res chain seq x y z
N MET A 1 -5.41 11.55 28.66
CA MET A 1 -6.74 12.15 28.42
C MET A 1 -7.17 11.76 27.02
N THR A 2 -8.06 10.78 26.86
CA THR A 2 -8.65 10.40 25.56
C THR A 2 -10.06 10.96 25.50
N TRP A 3 -10.27 11.98 24.68
CA TRP A 3 -11.57 12.59 24.46
C TRP A 3 -12.44 11.61 23.67
N ASN A 4 -13.39 10.92 24.30
CA ASN A 4 -14.43 10.06 23.68
C ASN A 4 -13.98 8.94 22.72
N PHE A 5 -12.69 8.58 22.65
CA PHE A 5 -12.19 7.45 21.89
C PHE A 5 -11.78 6.29 22.79
N LYS A 6 -12.10 5.06 22.36
CA LYS A 6 -11.62 3.81 22.97
C LYS A 6 -10.82 3.05 21.92
N LEU A 7 -9.53 2.82 22.19
CA LEU A 7 -8.70 1.94 21.37
C LEU A 7 -9.27 0.51 21.44
N ILE A 8 -9.56 -0.09 20.28
CA ILE A 8 -10.09 -1.46 20.20
C ILE A 8 -9.06 -2.48 19.69
N GLY A 9 -8.01 -2.03 19.00
CA GLY A 9 -6.96 -2.88 18.44
C GLY A 9 -5.76 -2.03 17.99
N HIS A 10 -4.58 -2.65 17.94
CA HIS A 10 -3.34 -2.02 17.52
C HIS A 10 -2.38 -3.10 16.99
N HIS A 11 -1.61 -2.79 15.95
CA HIS A 11 -0.55 -3.64 15.41
C HIS A 11 0.64 -2.76 15.02
N LEU A 12 1.87 -3.23 15.27
CA LEU A 12 3.11 -2.49 14.98
C LEU A 12 3.63 -2.68 13.55
N LEU A 13 2.84 -3.36 12.70
CA LEU A 13 3.17 -3.74 11.32
C LEU A 13 4.59 -4.31 11.18
N ASP A 14 4.95 -5.21 12.10
CA ASP A 14 6.25 -5.89 12.16
C ASP A 14 7.46 -4.92 12.19
N GLY A 15 7.27 -3.74 12.78
CA GLY A 15 8.29 -2.70 12.90
C GLY A 15 8.29 -1.67 11.77
N PHE A 16 7.41 -1.82 10.77
CA PHE A 16 7.30 -0.93 9.61
C PHE A 16 6.03 -0.07 9.67
N GLY A 17 5.92 0.77 10.70
CA GLY A 17 4.77 1.67 10.92
C GLY A 17 4.80 2.98 10.12
N GLY A 18 5.79 3.20 9.24
CA GLY A 18 5.93 4.40 8.41
C GLY A 18 4.94 4.45 7.25
N MET A 19 3.66 4.65 7.56
CA MET A 19 2.56 4.58 6.59
C MET A 19 2.50 5.79 5.68
N GLY A 20 2.13 5.54 4.43
CA GLY A 20 1.74 6.57 3.46
C GLY A 20 0.30 7.04 3.69
N GLU A 21 -0.15 7.91 2.80
CA GLU A 21 -1.51 8.48 2.82
C GLU A 21 -2.57 7.50 2.32
N GLY A 22 -2.20 6.58 1.41
CA GLY A 22 -3.12 5.63 0.79
C GLY A 22 -3.54 4.50 1.72
N MET A 23 -4.85 4.38 1.96
CA MET A 23 -5.45 3.28 2.70
C MET A 23 -6.75 2.87 2.02
N SER A 24 -6.93 1.56 1.80
CA SER A 24 -8.14 1.05 1.15
C SER A 24 -8.55 -0.30 1.74
N ILE A 25 -9.85 -0.56 1.82
CA ILE A 25 -10.38 -1.84 2.32
C ILE A 25 -10.96 -2.65 1.17
N GLN A 26 -10.50 -3.88 1.06
CA GLN A 26 -11.05 -4.90 0.17
C GLN A 26 -11.87 -5.90 0.99
N ILE A 27 -13.03 -6.31 0.47
CA ILE A 27 -13.65 -7.58 0.86
C ILE A 27 -13.06 -8.67 -0.05
N ALA A 28 -12.14 -9.47 0.48
CA ALA A 28 -11.48 -10.51 -0.30
C ALA A 28 -12.49 -11.62 -0.72
N PRO A 29 -12.18 -12.43 -1.74
CA PRO A 29 -13.07 -13.50 -2.21
C PRO A 29 -13.47 -14.52 -1.12
N ASP A 30 -12.64 -14.68 -0.09
CA ASP A 30 -12.90 -15.55 1.07
C ASP A 30 -13.72 -14.88 2.19
N GLY A 31 -14.16 -13.63 1.99
CA GLY A 31 -14.98 -12.86 2.91
C GLY A 31 -14.21 -12.05 3.95
N ARG A 32 -12.87 -12.15 4.00
CA ARG A 32 -12.06 -11.33 4.90
C ARG A 32 -12.09 -9.86 4.52
N ARG A 33 -12.04 -8.97 5.51
CA ARG A 33 -11.79 -7.54 5.33
C ARG A 33 -10.29 -7.30 5.38
N ILE A 34 -9.69 -6.99 4.24
CA ILE A 34 -8.26 -6.70 4.15
C ILE A 34 -8.07 -5.19 4.02
N LEU A 35 -7.38 -4.61 5.00
CA LEU A 35 -6.91 -3.23 4.97
C LEU A 35 -5.55 -3.19 4.27
N TRP A 36 -5.48 -2.54 3.12
CA TRP A 36 -4.27 -2.28 2.37
C TRP A 36 -3.72 -0.91 2.78
N LEU A 37 -2.43 -0.87 3.11
CA LEU A 37 -1.73 0.29 3.64
C LEU A 37 -0.50 0.60 2.79
N ALA A 38 -0.45 1.81 2.23
CA ALA A 38 0.74 2.36 1.60
C ALA A 38 1.86 2.62 2.61
N HIS A 39 3.11 2.70 2.14
CA HIS A 39 4.25 3.16 2.96
C HIS A 39 4.81 4.47 2.41
N GLU A 40 5.17 5.37 3.33
CA GLU A 40 5.69 6.70 2.98
C GLU A 40 7.07 6.60 2.33
N SER A 41 7.83 5.54 2.62
CA SER A 41 9.20 5.36 2.16
C SER A 41 9.63 3.90 2.17
N ALA A 42 10.70 3.61 1.42
CA ALA A 42 11.41 2.33 1.46
C ALA A 42 11.83 1.96 2.91
N PRO A 43 11.93 0.65 3.23
CA PRO A 43 12.01 -0.47 2.29
C PRO A 43 10.67 -1.04 1.85
N LYS A 44 9.57 -0.71 2.53
CA LYS A 44 8.28 -1.36 2.28
C LYS A 44 7.48 -0.65 1.18
N ASN A 45 6.73 -1.45 0.43
CA ASN A 45 5.87 -0.99 -0.64
C ASN A 45 4.43 -0.84 -0.11
N PHE A 46 3.81 -1.93 0.32
CA PHE A 46 2.51 -1.91 0.99
C PHE A 46 2.41 -3.04 2.02
N THR A 47 1.52 -2.88 3.00
CA THR A 47 1.13 -3.93 3.95
C THR A 47 -0.34 -4.23 3.78
N ALA A 48 -0.71 -5.51 3.78
CA ALA A 48 -2.10 -5.95 3.91
C ALA A 48 -2.32 -6.47 5.33
N VAL A 49 -3.41 -6.04 5.96
CA VAL A 49 -3.79 -6.43 7.32
C VAL A 49 -5.20 -6.98 7.29
N ASP A 50 -5.39 -8.20 7.79
CA ASP A 50 -6.72 -8.73 8.07
C ASP A 50 -7.31 -7.97 9.27
N VAL A 51 -8.41 -7.27 9.01
CA VAL A 51 -9.18 -6.51 9.99
C VAL A 51 -10.63 -7.02 10.08
N SER A 52 -10.87 -8.27 9.71
CA SER A 52 -12.18 -8.93 9.83
C SER A 52 -12.71 -8.89 11.27
N ASP A 53 -11.81 -9.09 12.24
CA ASP A 53 -11.99 -8.65 13.63
C ASP A 53 -11.08 -7.43 13.89
N PRO A 54 -11.61 -6.21 13.96
CA PRO A 54 -10.80 -5.00 14.16
C PRO A 54 -10.11 -4.96 15.53
N ARG A 55 -10.43 -5.88 16.45
CA ARG A 55 -9.75 -6.02 17.75
C ARG A 55 -8.50 -6.89 17.69
N LYS A 56 -8.35 -7.66 16.61
CA LYS A 56 -7.23 -8.59 16.39
C LYS A 56 -6.64 -8.42 14.98
N PRO A 57 -6.15 -7.21 14.64
CA PRO A 57 -5.50 -6.98 13.35
C PRO A 57 -4.32 -7.95 13.16
N LYS A 58 -4.20 -8.54 11.97
CA LYS A 58 -3.13 -9.49 11.65
C LYS A 58 -2.52 -9.15 10.29
N VAL A 59 -1.20 -8.96 10.23
CA VAL A 59 -0.50 -8.81 8.96
C VAL A 59 -0.67 -10.07 8.11
N VAL A 60 -1.06 -9.87 6.84
CA VAL A 60 -1.26 -10.92 5.83
C VAL A 60 -0.08 -10.97 4.88
N VAL A 61 0.35 -9.81 4.38
CA VAL A 61 1.53 -9.67 3.53
C VAL A 61 2.15 -8.29 3.74
N GLN A 62 3.46 -8.20 3.58
CA GLN A 62 4.21 -6.95 3.59
C GLN A 62 5.28 -7.02 2.50
N THR A 63 5.13 -6.19 1.47
CA THR A 63 5.97 -6.24 0.27
C THR A 63 7.06 -5.18 0.33
N ASP A 64 8.13 -5.37 -0.46
CA ASP A 64 9.28 -4.46 -0.51
C ASP A 64 9.27 -3.64 -1.79
N LEU A 65 9.77 -2.41 -1.71
CA LEU A 65 10.12 -1.61 -2.88
C LEU A 65 11.44 -2.14 -3.46
N PRO A 66 11.58 -2.15 -4.81
CA PRO A 66 12.80 -2.66 -5.43
C PRO A 66 14.01 -1.73 -5.26
N GLN A 67 13.79 -0.45 -4.90
CA GLN A 67 14.84 0.56 -4.77
C GLN A 67 14.60 1.47 -3.56
N ALA A 68 15.68 1.84 -2.86
CA ALA A 68 15.61 2.67 -1.65
C ALA A 68 15.22 4.13 -1.91
N HIS A 69 15.36 4.63 -3.14
CA HIS A 69 14.98 6.00 -3.51
C HIS A 69 13.51 6.16 -3.89
N MET A 70 12.72 5.10 -3.76
CA MET A 70 11.29 5.09 -4.05
C MET A 70 10.45 5.34 -2.80
N ARG A 71 9.21 5.74 -3.04
CA ARG A 71 8.10 5.65 -2.09
C ARG A 71 6.82 5.24 -2.79
N SER A 72 5.94 4.60 -2.02
CA SER A 72 4.64 4.09 -2.45
C SER A 72 3.52 4.72 -1.61
N ASN A 73 3.52 6.06 -1.56
CA ASN A 73 2.75 6.85 -0.60
C ASN A 73 1.22 6.73 -0.75
N SER A 74 0.76 6.25 -1.90
CA SER A 74 -0.66 6.18 -2.23
C SER A 74 -0.98 4.84 -2.87
N LEU A 75 -2.13 4.28 -2.48
CA LEU A 75 -2.74 3.11 -3.10
C LEU A 75 -4.26 3.23 -2.98
N GLU A 76 -4.98 2.54 -3.85
CA GLU A 76 -6.44 2.39 -3.79
C GLU A 76 -6.84 1.02 -4.36
N THR A 77 -7.99 0.49 -3.94
CA THR A 77 -8.50 -0.81 -4.43
C THR A 77 -9.87 -0.68 -5.11
N CYS A 78 -10.09 -1.49 -6.14
CA CYS A 78 -11.40 -1.68 -6.77
C CYS A 78 -11.61 -3.17 -7.08
N GLY A 79 -12.51 -3.80 -6.33
CA GLY A 79 -12.68 -5.26 -6.37
C GLY A 79 -11.38 -5.97 -5.99
N ASN A 80 -10.83 -6.78 -6.91
CA ASN A 80 -9.57 -7.50 -6.71
C ASN A 80 -8.37 -6.83 -7.38
N ILE A 81 -8.49 -5.56 -7.77
CA ILE A 81 -7.41 -4.77 -8.34
C ILE A 81 -6.96 -3.75 -7.32
N MET A 82 -5.65 -3.65 -7.11
CA MET A 82 -5.02 -2.57 -6.35
C MET A 82 -4.13 -1.77 -7.26
N ALA A 83 -4.23 -0.45 -7.21
CA ALA A 83 -3.30 0.45 -7.88
C ALA A 83 -2.37 1.07 -6.82
N VAL A 84 -1.06 1.09 -7.10
CA VAL A 84 -0.05 1.67 -6.21
C VAL A 84 0.74 2.74 -6.95
N ALA A 85 0.85 3.93 -6.36
CA ALA A 85 1.59 5.04 -6.91
C ALA A 85 3.06 4.95 -6.54
N TYR A 86 3.97 5.10 -7.50
CA TYR A 86 5.41 5.16 -7.27
C TYR A 86 5.98 6.53 -7.58
N GLN A 87 6.59 7.11 -6.55
CA GLN A 87 7.32 8.35 -6.63
C GLN A 87 8.79 8.14 -6.24
N THR A 88 9.70 8.85 -6.89
CA THR A 88 11.13 8.83 -6.57
C THR A 88 11.58 10.14 -5.92
N GLN A 89 12.63 10.07 -5.09
CA GLN A 89 13.16 11.23 -4.36
C GLN A 89 13.65 12.37 -5.29
N LYS A 90 14.16 12.02 -6.48
CA LYS A 90 14.69 12.96 -7.47
C LYS A 90 14.08 12.69 -8.84
N LYS A 91 14.01 13.76 -9.65
CA LYS A 91 13.54 13.65 -11.04
C LYS A 91 14.47 12.76 -11.87
N GLY A 92 13.93 12.04 -12.83
CA GLY A 92 14.70 11.17 -13.74
C GLY A 92 15.12 9.82 -13.14
N LEU A 93 14.82 9.55 -11.87
CA LEU A 93 15.05 8.22 -11.28
C LEU A 93 13.90 7.26 -11.63
N GLN A 94 14.24 5.98 -11.71
CA GLN A 94 13.33 4.86 -12.00
C GLN A 94 13.43 3.78 -10.91
N PRO A 95 12.41 2.94 -10.74
CA PRO A 95 11.08 3.04 -11.36
C PRO A 95 10.22 4.15 -10.73
N ALA A 96 9.38 4.80 -11.53
CA ALA A 96 8.47 5.86 -11.13
C ALA A 96 7.20 5.80 -12.00
N GLY A 97 6.00 5.84 -11.44
CA GLY A 97 4.80 5.52 -12.21
C GLY A 97 3.66 4.97 -11.35
N MET A 98 2.87 4.08 -11.91
CA MET A 98 1.84 3.33 -11.20
C MET A 98 1.92 1.85 -11.55
N GLU A 99 1.72 0.98 -10.58
CA GLU A 99 1.61 -0.46 -10.79
C GLU A 99 0.23 -0.97 -10.37
N LEU A 100 -0.34 -1.85 -11.19
CA LEU A 100 -1.57 -2.56 -10.89
C LEU A 100 -1.26 -3.97 -10.38
N PHE A 101 -1.95 -4.37 -9.32
CA PHE A 101 -1.84 -5.69 -8.71
C PHE A 101 -3.19 -6.41 -8.71
N ASP A 102 -3.15 -7.71 -8.98
CA ASP A 102 -4.21 -8.65 -8.66
C ASP A 102 -4.04 -9.05 -7.19
N ILE A 103 -5.06 -8.74 -6.39
CA ILE A 103 -5.14 -9.01 -4.96
C ILE A 103 -6.30 -9.98 -4.63
N SER A 104 -6.68 -10.83 -5.58
CA SER A 104 -7.68 -11.90 -5.35
C SER A 104 -7.20 -12.93 -4.31
N VAL A 105 -5.89 -13.10 -4.16
CA VAL A 105 -5.25 -13.87 -3.08
C VAL A 105 -4.41 -12.88 -2.26
N PRO A 106 -4.92 -12.36 -1.13
CA PRO A 106 -4.25 -11.30 -0.36
C PRO A 106 -2.81 -11.62 0.06
N GLU A 107 -2.50 -12.89 0.33
CA GLU A 107 -1.16 -13.37 0.69
C GLU A 107 -0.15 -13.31 -0.48
N LYS A 108 -0.63 -13.24 -1.72
CA LYS A 108 0.18 -13.28 -2.94
C LYS A 108 -0.25 -12.23 -3.97
N PRO A 109 -0.14 -10.93 -3.65
CA PRO A 109 -0.38 -9.87 -4.61
C PRO A 109 0.48 -10.07 -5.86
N ARG A 110 -0.13 -10.02 -7.03
CA ARG A 110 0.56 -10.30 -8.29
C ARG A 110 0.50 -9.08 -9.19
N SER A 111 1.66 -8.58 -9.61
CA SER A 111 1.74 -7.53 -10.62
C SER A 111 0.97 -7.91 -11.89
N ILE A 112 0.21 -6.96 -12.43
CA ILE A 112 -0.53 -7.07 -13.68
C ILE A 112 0.19 -6.24 -14.75
N SER A 113 0.43 -4.97 -14.45
CA SER A 113 1.07 -4.04 -15.38
C SER A 113 1.67 -2.85 -14.63
N PHE A 114 2.69 -2.25 -15.24
CA PHE A 114 3.32 -1.02 -14.77
C PHE A 114 3.18 0.05 -15.86
N PHE A 115 2.69 1.22 -15.47
CA PHE A 115 2.65 2.41 -16.31
C PHE A 115 3.78 3.35 -15.90
N ASP A 116 4.82 3.43 -16.73
CA ASP A 116 6.00 4.25 -16.47
C ASP A 116 5.65 5.74 -16.63
N CYS A 117 5.95 6.53 -15.61
CA CYS A 117 5.86 7.99 -15.64
C CYS A 117 7.20 8.64 -15.29
N SER A 118 8.31 7.92 -15.43
CA SER A 118 9.65 8.47 -15.27
C SER A 118 10.00 9.45 -16.39
N GLY A 119 10.98 10.32 -16.13
CA GLY A 119 11.44 11.30 -17.10
C GLY A 119 12.24 12.42 -16.46
N ALA A 120 12.96 13.20 -17.28
CA ALA A 120 13.89 14.23 -16.80
C ALA A 120 13.24 15.28 -15.87
N THR A 121 11.94 15.53 -16.03
CA THR A 121 11.17 16.49 -15.22
C THR A 121 10.23 15.82 -14.20
N SER A 122 10.08 14.50 -14.25
CA SER A 122 9.10 13.74 -13.47
C SER A 122 9.72 13.03 -12.28
N ARG A 123 8.96 12.97 -11.18
CA ARG A 123 9.23 12.09 -10.02
C ARG A 123 8.31 10.87 -10.00
N GLY A 124 7.41 10.69 -10.96
CA GLY A 124 6.39 9.64 -10.96
C GLY A 124 5.03 10.12 -10.46
N VAL A 125 4.22 9.19 -9.95
CA VAL A 125 2.83 9.43 -9.52
C VAL A 125 2.79 9.65 -8.01
N HIS A 126 2.01 10.64 -7.57
CA HIS A 126 1.86 10.98 -6.16
C HIS A 126 0.63 10.33 -5.52
N GLN A 127 -0.50 10.35 -6.23
CA GLN A 127 -1.81 9.97 -5.71
C GLN A 127 -2.64 9.25 -6.77
N LEU A 128 -3.42 8.28 -6.32
CA LEU A 128 -4.42 7.54 -7.11
C LEU A 128 -5.78 7.61 -6.41
N TRP A 129 -6.84 7.43 -7.18
CA TRP A 129 -8.21 7.39 -6.69
C TRP A 129 -9.06 6.58 -7.70
N PHE A 130 -10.02 5.79 -7.22
CA PHE A 130 -11.08 5.14 -8.01
C PHE A 130 -12.44 5.81 -7.79
#